data_AF-A0A8S9WGM2-F1
#
_entry.id   AF-A0A8S9WGM2-F1
#
_cell.length_a   1.000
_cell.length_b   1.000
_cell.length_c   1.000
_cell.angle_alpha   90.00
_cell.angle_beta   90.00
_cell.angle_gamma   90.00
#
_symmetry.space_group_name_H-M   'P 1'
#
loop_
_entity.id
_entity.type
_entity.pdbx_description
1 polymer ?
#
loop_
_entity_poly.entity_id
_entity_poly.type
_entity_poly.pdbx_seq_one_letter_code
_entity_poly.pdbx_strand_id
1 'polypeptide(L)'
;MGSTRQNQPVLFIGEGLFMYFEEQEVKNIFIAMANHFPDAELIFEINGPVSVGRSKHHDALSKTDGQAEFKWGPASGTVCETWDDRIRFVREWNYLDRHMDRWRFMRLFAYIPPLKRHIMNKIVHLRFRKEG
;
A
#
# COMPACT_ATOMS: atom_id res chain seq x y z
N MET A 1 37.27 -3.13 -10.87
CA MET A 1 36.72 -2.84 -9.53
C MET A 1 35.28 -2.37 -9.69
N GLY A 2 34.32 -3.13 -9.15
CA GLY A 2 32.89 -2.85 -9.29
C GLY A 2 32.46 -1.62 -8.50
N SER A 3 31.74 -0.72 -9.15
CA SER A 3 31.10 0.44 -8.54
C SER A 3 30.16 0.00 -7.41
N THR A 4 30.47 0.38 -6.17
CA THR A 4 29.64 0.12 -4.99
C THR A 4 28.37 0.97 -5.10
N ARG A 5 27.26 0.36 -5.51
CA ARG A 5 25.89 0.93 -5.51
C ARG A 5 25.36 1.32 -4.12
N GLN A 6 26.21 1.32 -3.09
CA GLN A 6 25.83 1.40 -1.68
C GLN A 6 25.37 2.80 -1.22
N ASN A 7 25.30 3.79 -2.12
CA ASN A 7 24.97 5.17 -1.73
C ASN A 7 24.04 5.90 -2.72
N GLN A 8 23.30 5.16 -3.55
CA GLN A 8 22.29 5.78 -4.41
C GLN A 8 20.92 5.76 -3.72
N PRO A 9 20.10 6.82 -3.91
CA PRO A 9 18.71 6.81 -3.45
C PRO A 9 17.96 5.59 -4.02
N VAL A 10 17.20 4.90 -3.17
CA VAL A 10 16.41 3.73 -3.55
C VAL A 10 14.93 4.07 -3.44
N LEU A 11 14.18 3.75 -4.51
CA LEU A 11 12.72 3.79 -4.54
C LEU A 11 12.21 2.37 -4.79
N PHE A 12 11.38 1.89 -3.88
CA PHE A 12 10.62 0.65 -4.03
C PHE A 12 9.21 0.93 -4.53
N ILE A 13 8.72 0.07 -5.43
CA ILE A 13 7.34 0.10 -5.93
C ILE A 13 6.71 -1.27 -5.69
N GLY A 14 5.64 -1.31 -4.90
CA GLY A 14 4.86 -2.51 -4.61
C GLY A 14 3.44 -2.42 -5.16
N GLU A 15 3.23 -2.89 -6.39
CA GLU A 15 1.92 -2.97 -7.03
C GLU A 15 1.34 -4.38 -6.89
N GLY A 16 0.08 -4.50 -6.49
CA GLY A 16 -0.61 -5.79 -6.41
C GLY A 16 0.10 -6.86 -5.56
N LEU A 17 0.88 -6.46 -4.55
CA LEU A 17 1.75 -7.36 -3.81
C LEU A 17 1.30 -7.53 -2.35
N PHE A 18 1.36 -6.44 -1.56
CA PHE A 18 1.21 -6.55 -0.10
C PHE A 18 -0.18 -6.95 0.36
N MET A 19 -1.19 -6.81 -0.50
CA MET A 19 -2.59 -7.16 -0.20
C MET A 19 -2.82 -8.65 0.06
N TYR A 20 -1.87 -9.52 -0.28
CA TYR A 20 -1.96 -10.98 -0.09
C TYR A 20 -1.25 -11.51 1.15
N PHE A 21 -0.59 -10.64 1.92
CA PHE A 21 0.12 -11.00 3.14
C PHE A 21 -0.70 -10.59 4.37
N GLU A 22 -0.48 -11.29 5.49
CA GLU A 22 -0.97 -10.87 6.79
C GLU A 22 -0.31 -9.54 7.21
N GLU A 23 -0.97 -8.74 8.04
CA GLU A 23 -0.42 -7.45 8.50
C GLU A 23 0.99 -7.60 9.11
N GLN A 24 1.19 -8.67 9.90
CA GLN A 24 2.48 -8.93 10.55
C GLN A 24 3.59 -9.23 9.54
N GLU A 25 3.28 -9.91 8.43
CA GLU A 25 4.25 -10.19 7.36
C GLU A 25 4.65 -8.90 6.65
N VAL A 26 3.67 -8.05 6.31
CA VAL A 26 3.93 -6.74 5.70
C VAL A 26 4.77 -5.86 6.62
N LYS A 27 4.41 -5.81 7.91
CA LYS A 27 5.17 -5.08 8.93
C LYS A 27 6.63 -5.55 8.97
N ASN A 28 6.86 -6.86 9.01
CA ASN A 28 8.21 -7.43 9.05
C ASN A 28 9.01 -7.08 7.79
N ILE A 29 8.38 -7.11 6.61
CA ILE A 29 9.01 -6.71 5.35
C ILE A 29 9.42 -5.23 5.41
N PHE A 30 8.53 -4.33 5.85
CA PHE A 30 8.82 -2.89 5.85
C PHE A 30 9.94 -2.55 6.84
N ILE A 31 9.98 -3.21 8.00
CA ILE A 31 11.07 -3.08 8.97
C ILE A 31 12.39 -3.60 8.37
N ALA A 32 12.37 -4.75 7.68
CA ALA A 32 13.55 -5.26 7.01
C ALA A 32 14.06 -4.31 5.91
N MET A 33 13.15 -3.72 5.13
CA MET A 33 13.50 -2.71 4.14
C MET A 33 14.14 -1.47 4.78
N ALA A 34 13.58 -0.97 5.89
CA ALA A 34 14.17 0.15 6.63
C ALA A 34 15.57 -0.18 7.18
N ASN A 35 15.80 -1.41 7.64
CA ASN A 35 17.12 -1.86 8.12
C ASN A 35 18.17 -1.92 7.00
N HIS A 36 17.81 -2.40 5.82
CA HIS A 36 18.76 -2.64 4.73
C HIS A 36 18.91 -1.43 3.78
N PHE A 37 17.92 -0.55 3.74
CA PHE A 37 17.84 0.59 2.83
C PHE A 37 17.47 1.87 3.59
N PRO A 38 18.37 2.37 4.45
CA PRO A 38 18.15 3.66 5.11
C PRO A 38 18.02 4.78 4.06
N ASP A 39 17.17 5.76 4.34
CA ASP A 39 16.77 6.86 3.43
C ASP A 39 16.02 6.44 2.16
N ALA A 40 15.58 5.18 2.04
CA ALA A 40 14.77 4.77 0.89
C ALA A 40 13.32 5.23 0.97
N GLU A 41 12.67 5.27 -0.20
CA GLU A 41 11.24 5.54 -0.35
C GLU A 41 10.51 4.26 -0.80
N LEU A 42 9.27 4.11 -0.36
CA LEU A 42 8.39 3.01 -0.73
C LEU A 42 7.05 3.56 -1.18
N ILE A 43 6.68 3.27 -2.42
CA ILE A 43 5.35 3.53 -2.97
C ILE A 43 4.65 2.19 -3.18
N PHE A 44 3.44 2.05 -2.66
CA PHE A 44 2.72 0.78 -2.79
C PHE A 44 1.20 0.95 -2.85
N GLU A 45 0.55 -0.05 -3.43
CA GLU A 45 -0.91 -0.11 -3.51
C GLU A 45 -1.51 -0.73 -2.24
N ILE A 46 -2.61 -0.13 -1.77
CA ILE A 46 -3.49 -0.69 -0.75
C ILE A 46 -4.89 -0.80 -1.34
N ASN A 47 -5.47 -2.00 -1.25
CA ASN A 47 -6.88 -2.21 -1.58
C ASN A 47 -7.80 -1.61 -0.51
N GLY A 48 -9.00 -1.20 -0.92
CA GLY A 48 -10.01 -0.78 0.04
C GLY A 48 -10.31 -1.89 1.07
N PRO A 49 -10.41 -1.58 2.39
CA PRO A 49 -10.74 -2.56 3.43
C PRO A 49 -11.91 -3.50 3.11
N VAL A 50 -12.90 -3.04 2.34
CA VAL A 50 -14.05 -3.86 1.92
C VAL A 50 -13.64 -5.06 1.07
N SER A 51 -12.49 -5.04 0.41
CA SER A 51 -11.97 -6.14 -0.39
C SER A 51 -11.35 -7.26 0.45
N VAL A 52 -10.98 -7.01 1.70
CA VAL A 52 -10.36 -8.02 2.59
C VAL A 52 -11.35 -9.15 2.87
N GLY A 53 -10.89 -10.39 2.74
CA GLY A 53 -11.72 -11.59 2.91
C GLY A 53 -12.78 -11.81 1.81
N ARG A 54 -12.74 -11.04 0.72
CA ARG A 54 -13.74 -11.10 -0.38
C ARG A 54 -13.14 -11.51 -1.73
N SER A 55 -12.15 -12.39 -1.73
CA SER A 55 -11.49 -12.92 -2.95
C SER A 55 -12.45 -13.45 -4.01
N LYS A 56 -13.57 -14.06 -3.61
CA LYS A 56 -14.57 -14.63 -4.51
C LYS A 56 -15.37 -13.61 -5.36
N HIS A 57 -15.27 -12.31 -5.08
CA HIS A 57 -16.06 -11.26 -5.75
C HIS A 57 -15.23 -10.33 -6.65
N HIS A 58 -13.95 -10.63 -6.87
CA HIS A 58 -13.05 -9.82 -7.72
C HIS A 58 -12.60 -10.60 -8.96
N ASP A 59 -12.78 -10.01 -10.15
CA ASP A 59 -12.47 -10.63 -11.45
C ASP A 59 -11.02 -11.15 -11.56
N ALA A 60 -10.05 -10.43 -10.96
CA ALA A 60 -8.64 -10.83 -10.94
C ALA A 60 -8.37 -12.13 -10.16
N LEU A 61 -9.18 -12.43 -9.15
CA LEU A 61 -9.04 -13.60 -8.27
C LEU A 61 -10.03 -14.73 -8.62
N SER A 62 -11.07 -14.43 -9.38
CA SER A 62 -12.04 -15.43 -9.88
C SER A 62 -11.41 -16.51 -10.78
N LYS A 63 -10.23 -16.23 -11.34
CA LYS A 63 -9.49 -17.12 -12.26
C LYS A 63 -8.29 -17.82 -11.62
N THR A 64 -7.98 -17.50 -10.37
CA THR A 64 -7.02 -18.25 -9.56
C THR A 64 -7.81 -19.31 -8.80
N ASP A 65 -7.27 -20.52 -8.61
CA ASP A 65 -7.97 -21.66 -8.00
C ASP A 65 -8.28 -21.47 -6.49
N GLY A 66 -8.92 -20.37 -6.11
CA GLY A 66 -9.34 -20.04 -4.75
C GLY A 66 -8.20 -19.73 -3.77
N GLN A 67 -6.94 -19.68 -4.20
CA GLN A 67 -5.79 -19.60 -3.29
C GLN A 67 -5.38 -18.19 -2.87
N ALA A 68 -5.68 -17.17 -3.67
CA ALA A 68 -5.27 -15.80 -3.37
C ALA A 68 -6.41 -15.05 -2.67
N GLU A 69 -6.18 -14.69 -1.41
CA GLU A 69 -7.10 -13.93 -0.55
C GLU A 69 -6.51 -12.56 -0.25
N PHE A 70 -7.34 -11.51 -0.29
CA PHE A 70 -6.94 -10.21 0.22
C PHE A 70 -6.95 -10.25 1.75
N LYS A 71 -5.77 -10.18 2.34
CA LYS A 71 -5.54 -10.33 3.79
C LYS A 71 -5.28 -9.00 4.49
N TRP A 72 -4.70 -8.05 3.76
CA TRP A 72 -4.30 -6.77 4.31
C TRP A 72 -4.75 -5.61 3.41
N GLY A 73 -5.35 -4.60 4.04
CA GLY A 73 -5.95 -3.46 3.35
C GLY A 73 -6.44 -2.41 4.33
N PRO A 74 -5.55 -1.70 5.04
CA PRO A 74 -5.95 -0.73 6.05
C PRO A 74 -6.67 0.48 5.43
N ALA A 75 -7.43 1.20 6.25
CA ALA A 75 -8.14 2.40 5.80
C ALA A 75 -7.19 3.55 5.40
N SER A 76 -5.95 3.55 5.87
CA SER A 76 -4.94 4.58 5.60
C SER A 76 -3.53 3.99 5.72
N GLY A 77 -2.60 4.49 4.91
CA GLY A 77 -1.17 4.16 5.01
C GLY A 77 -0.50 4.70 6.29
N THR A 78 -1.15 5.60 7.01
CA THR A 78 -0.63 6.16 8.28
C THR A 78 -0.44 5.11 9.36
N VAL A 79 -1.12 3.95 9.28
CA VAL A 79 -0.93 2.85 10.26
C VAL A 79 0.53 2.37 10.29
N CYS A 80 1.23 2.44 9.14
CA CYS A 80 2.61 1.98 9.01
C CYS A 80 3.60 2.78 9.87
N GLU A 81 3.28 4.03 10.24
CA GLU A 81 4.14 4.83 11.14
C GLU A 81 4.17 4.29 12.57
N THR A 82 3.16 3.51 12.96
CA THR A 82 3.11 2.91 14.30
C THR A 82 3.98 1.66 14.43
N TRP A 83 4.53 1.18 13.32
CA TRP A 83 5.26 -0.08 13.27
C TRP A 83 6.73 0.05 13.65
N ASP A 84 7.34 1.20 13.35
CA ASP A 84 8.75 1.53 13.59
C ASP A 84 8.96 3.05 13.42
N ASP A 85 9.71 3.69 14.32
CA ASP A 85 9.94 5.14 14.33
C ASP A 85 10.66 5.68 13.07
N ARG A 86 11.30 4.79 12.30
CA ARG A 86 11.98 5.15 11.04
C ARG A 86 11.01 5.21 9.87
N ILE A 87 9.84 4.58 9.97
CA ILE A 87 8.84 4.59 8.91
C ILE A 87 8.00 5.86 9.03
N ARG A 88 8.00 6.68 7.96
CA ARG A 88 7.20 7.89 7.89
C ARG A 88 6.24 7.85 6.74
N PHE A 89 5.00 8.22 7.04
CA PHE A 89 3.98 8.44 6.04
C PHE A 89 4.21 9.79 5.38
N VAL A 90 4.37 9.78 4.06
CA VAL A 90 4.55 11.01 3.28
C VAL A 90 3.20 11.50 2.79
N ARG A 91 2.45 10.62 2.11
CA ARG A 91 1.10 10.90 1.58
C ARG A 91 0.45 9.63 1.04
N GLU A 92 -0.85 9.72 0.76
CA GLU A 92 -1.56 8.74 -0.03
C GLU A 92 -2.43 9.42 -1.10
N TRP A 93 -2.77 8.67 -2.14
CA TRP A 93 -3.65 9.09 -3.22
C TRP A 93 -4.75 8.07 -3.41
N ASN A 94 -6.00 8.48 -3.27
CA ASN A 94 -7.13 7.61 -3.54
C ASN A 94 -7.47 7.59 -5.03
N TYR A 95 -7.83 6.42 -5.55
CA TYR A 95 -8.24 6.29 -6.95
C TYR A 95 -9.51 7.08 -7.28
N LEU A 96 -10.35 7.49 -6.33
CA LEU A 96 -11.46 8.40 -6.64
C LEU A 96 -11.01 9.83 -6.94
N ASP A 97 -9.87 10.27 -6.40
CA ASP A 97 -9.33 11.62 -6.66
C ASP A 97 -8.69 11.72 -8.05
N ARG A 98 -8.42 10.57 -8.68
CA ARG A 98 -7.83 10.49 -10.00
C ARG A 98 -8.77 9.75 -10.94
N HIS A 99 -9.03 10.29 -12.12
CA HIS A 99 -9.97 9.67 -13.07
C HIS A 99 -11.43 9.64 -12.58
N MET A 100 -11.87 10.69 -11.88
CA MET A 100 -13.28 10.93 -11.48
C MET A 100 -14.29 10.66 -12.61
N ASP A 101 -13.91 10.91 -13.87
CA ASP A 101 -14.75 10.70 -15.06
C ASP A 101 -15.05 9.22 -15.34
N ARG A 102 -14.20 8.28 -14.87
CA ARG A 102 -14.40 6.83 -15.02
C ARG A 102 -15.47 6.28 -14.08
N TRP A 103 -15.75 6.97 -12.99
CA TRP A 103 -16.51 6.41 -11.86
C TRP A 103 -18.02 6.72 -11.90
N ARG A 104 -18.54 7.36 -12.95
CA ARG A 104 -19.97 7.66 -13.16
C ARG A 104 -20.67 8.10 -11.87
N PHE A 105 -21.65 7.33 -11.37
CA PHE A 105 -22.40 7.63 -10.15
C PHE A 105 -21.61 7.37 -8.85
N MET A 106 -20.58 6.50 -8.87
CA MET A 106 -19.71 6.24 -7.71
C MET A 106 -18.89 7.47 -7.31
N ARG A 107 -18.79 8.48 -8.18
CA ARG A 107 -18.20 9.78 -7.85
C ARG A 107 -18.87 10.45 -6.65
N LEU A 108 -20.15 10.15 -6.39
CA LEU A 108 -20.87 10.62 -5.20
C LEU A 108 -20.22 10.13 -3.90
N PHE A 109 -19.58 8.96 -3.90
CA PHE A 109 -18.88 8.42 -2.73
C PHE A 109 -17.60 9.19 -2.40
N ALA A 110 -17.02 9.94 -3.34
CA ALA A 110 -15.84 10.75 -3.10
C ALA A 110 -16.11 11.90 -2.11
N TYR A 111 -17.36 12.35 -2.00
CA TYR A 111 -17.78 13.40 -1.07
C TYR A 111 -17.96 12.91 0.38
N ILE A 112 -17.90 11.59 0.61
CA ILE A 112 -18.03 10.99 1.94
C ILE A 112 -16.67 10.37 2.32
N PRO A 113 -15.81 11.09 3.08
CA PRO A 113 -14.44 10.65 3.40
C PRO A 113 -14.29 9.23 3.97
N PRO A 114 -15.14 8.75 4.92
CA PRO A 114 -15.00 7.37 5.39
C PRO A 114 -15.29 6.36 4.29
N LEU A 115 -16.29 6.59 3.45
CA LEU A 115 -16.67 5.67 2.37
C LEU A 115 -15.55 5.54 1.33
N LYS A 116 -14.98 6.69 0.93
CA LYS A 116 -13.84 6.77 0.02
C LYS A 116 -12.62 5.97 0.51
N ARG A 117 -12.31 6.05 1.80
CA ARG A 117 -11.17 5.33 2.41
C ARG A 117 -11.35 3.81 2.46
N HIS A 118 -12.60 3.35 2.56
CA HIS A 118 -12.91 1.93 2.77
C HIS A 118 -13.19 1.16 1.49
N ILE A 119 -13.68 1.81 0.43
CA ILE A 119 -14.07 1.14 -0.81
C ILE A 119 -12.92 1.09 -1.82
N MET A 120 -12.16 2.17 -1.95
CA MET A 120 -11.32 2.37 -3.13
C MET A 120 -9.85 2.14 -2.84
N ASN A 121 -9.17 1.62 -3.86
CA ASN A 121 -7.72 1.46 -3.82
C ASN A 121 -7.04 2.81 -3.70
N LYS A 122 -5.85 2.78 -3.12
CA LYS A 122 -5.01 3.94 -2.90
C LYS A 122 -3.55 3.57 -3.06
N ILE A 123 -2.77 4.56 -3.48
CA ILE A 123 -1.32 4.48 -3.51
C ILE A 123 -0.81 5.20 -2.27
N VAL A 124 0.04 4.54 -1.49
CA VAL A 124 0.68 5.08 -0.30
C VAL A 124 2.14 5.34 -0.61
N HIS A 125 2.66 6.46 -0.11
CA HIS A 125 4.08 6.78 -0.14
C HIS A 125 4.61 6.87 1.30
N LEU A 126 5.61 6.01 1.60
CA LEU A 126 6.38 6.02 2.83
C LEU A 126 7.84 6.39 2.56
N ARG A 127 8.50 6.92 3.58
CA ARG A 127 9.94 7.15 3.62
C ARG A 127 10.55 6.49 4.83
N PHE A 128 11.66 5.79 4.65
CA PHE A 128 12.48 5.26 5.75
C PHE A 128 13.54 6.30 6.15
N ARG A 129 13.68 6.55 7.44
CA ARG A 129 14.72 7.44 7.98
C ARG A 129 15.98 6.66 8.36
N LYS A 130 17.13 7.30 8.22
CA LYS A 130 18.34 6.90 8.95
C LYS A 130 18.12 6.98 10.47
N GLU A 131 18.69 6.03 11.20
CA GLU A 131 18.90 6.20 12.65
C GLU A 131 19.86 7.40 12.85
N GLY A 132 19.50 8.26 13.80
CA GLY A 132 20.25 9.46 14.14
C GLY A 132 21.48 9.17 14.98
#